data_AF-A5ULV4-F1
#
_entry.id   AF-A5ULV4-F1
#
_cell.length_a   1.000
_cell.length_b   1.000
_cell.length_c   1.000
_cell.angle_alpha   90.00
_cell.angle_beta   90.00
_cell.angle_gamma   90.00
#
_symmetry.space_group_name_H-M   'P 1'
#
loop_
_entity.id
_entity.type
_entity.pdbx_description
1 polymer ?
#
loop_
_entity_poly.entity_id
_entity_poly.type
_entity_poly.pdbx_seq_one_letter_code
_entity_poly.pdbx_strand_id
1 'polypeptide(L)'
;MTIDVKSYKEKVLNRKPAINLVPLIDILFTIMIFLVVTSNFSATDMSADDASSTDSGTGKPNVTDVSGDAEYYIMPVANLHKVVVDGKDMSNLISNNAIAVKANVIDEGQIQIKPGEIIITTPAGVSPEEAVRSPNTT
;
A
#
# COMPACT_ATOMS: atom_id res chain seq x y z
N MET A 1 -66.03 -28.29 -2.15
CA MET A 1 -64.64 -28.79 -2.14
C MET A 1 -63.91 -28.01 -1.05
N THR A 2 -63.61 -28.65 0.08
CA THR A 2 -62.95 -28.00 1.22
C THR A 2 -61.46 -28.26 1.15
N ILE A 3 -60.66 -27.20 1.02
CA ILE A 3 -59.20 -27.29 0.97
C ILE A 3 -58.67 -27.66 2.36
N ASP A 4 -57.90 -28.74 2.45
CA ASP A 4 -57.25 -29.16 3.69
C ASP A 4 -55.94 -28.39 3.90
N VAL A 5 -56.05 -27.27 4.60
CA VAL A 5 -54.94 -26.36 4.92
C VAL A 5 -53.92 -26.96 5.89
N LYS A 6 -54.29 -28.00 6.66
CA LYS A 6 -53.37 -28.61 7.64
C LYS A 6 -52.30 -29.44 6.95
N SER A 7 -52.69 -30.26 5.98
CA SER A 7 -51.75 -31.08 5.18
C SER A 7 -50.79 -30.21 4.35
N TYR A 8 -51.26 -29.07 3.85
CA TYR A 8 -50.42 -28.11 3.13
C TYR A 8 -49.37 -27.45 4.02
N LYS A 9 -49.74 -27.07 5.25
CA LYS A 9 -48.81 -26.45 6.20
C LYS A 9 -47.70 -27.41 6.64
N GLU A 10 -48.03 -28.69 6.88
CA GLU A 10 -47.04 -29.71 7.22
C GLU A 10 -46.04 -29.99 6.07
N LYS A 11 -46.51 -30.00 4.82
CA LYS A 11 -45.63 -30.19 3.64
C LYS A 11 -44.65 -29.04 3.43
N VAL A 12 -44.99 -27.82 3.84
CA VAL A 12 -44.10 -26.65 3.73
C VAL A 12 -43.11 -26.61 4.89
N LEU A 13 -43.53 -26.93 6.11
CA LEU A 13 -42.66 -26.93 7.29
C LEU A 13 -41.58 -28.02 7.27
N ASN A 14 -41.89 -29.19 6.69
CA ASN A 14 -40.95 -30.31 6.60
C ASN A 14 -39.98 -30.23 5.40
N ARG A 15 -40.05 -29.19 4.57
CA ARG A 15 -39.01 -28.92 3.57
C ARG A 15 -37.83 -28.27 4.27
N LYS A 16 -36.95 -29.08 4.87
CA LYS A 16 -35.59 -28.65 5.17
C LYS A 16 -34.92 -28.34 3.84
N PRO A 17 -34.53 -27.09 3.55
CA PRO A 17 -33.82 -26.79 2.31
C PRO A 17 -32.46 -27.51 2.36
N ALA A 18 -32.30 -28.53 1.53
CA ALA A 18 -31.01 -29.14 1.29
C ALA A 18 -30.21 -28.17 0.43
N ILE A 19 -29.35 -27.37 1.05
CA ILE A 19 -28.42 -26.51 0.33
C ILE A 19 -27.34 -27.40 -0.26
N ASN A 20 -27.14 -27.32 -1.58
CA ASN A 20 -26.03 -28.00 -2.22
C ASN A 20 -24.74 -27.26 -1.84
N LEU A 21 -23.93 -27.84 -0.96
CA LEU A 21 -22.66 -27.24 -0.50
C LEU A 21 -21.61 -27.21 -1.62
N VAL A 22 -21.67 -28.13 -2.59
CA VAL A 22 -20.66 -28.24 -3.66
C VAL A 22 -20.62 -26.96 -4.52
N PRO A 23 -21.73 -26.44 -5.08
CA PRO A 23 -21.73 -25.16 -5.79
C PRO A 23 -21.46 -23.95 -4.89
N LEU A 24 -21.88 -24.00 -3.62
CA LEU A 24 -21.69 -22.89 -2.68
C LEU A 24 -20.21 -22.66 -2.37
N ILE A 25 -19.45 -23.74 -2.14
CA ILE A 25 -18.02 -23.68 -1.87
C ILE A 25 -17.26 -23.13 -3.08
N ASP A 26 -17.65 -23.50 -4.30
CA ASP A 26 -17.03 -23.02 -5.55
C ASP A 26 -17.18 -21.50 -5.72
N ILE A 27 -18.37 -20.96 -5.41
CA ILE A 27 -18.64 -19.52 -5.42
C ILE A 27 -17.79 -18.81 -4.35
N LEU A 28 -17.73 -19.36 -3.13
CA LEU A 28 -16.97 -18.77 -2.04
C LEU A 28 -15.46 -18.74 -2.36
N PHE A 29 -14.94 -19.83 -2.93
CA PHE A 29 -13.53 -19.92 -3.30
C PHE A 29 -13.17 -18.97 -4.46
N THR A 30 -14.07 -18.82 -5.44
CA THR A 30 -13.91 -17.86 -6.53
C THR A 30 -13.83 -16.42 -5.99
N ILE A 31 -14.71 -16.05 -5.06
CA ILE A 31 -14.67 -14.72 -4.41
C ILE A 31 -13.40 -14.54 -3.59
N MET A 32 -12.97 -15.56 -2.83
CA MET A 32 -11.78 -15.49 -1.99
C MET A 32 -10.50 -15.30 -2.82
N ILE A 33 -10.35 -16.05 -3.92
CA ILE A 33 -9.23 -15.85 -4.85
C ILE A 33 -9.31 -14.45 -5.46
N PHE A 34 -10.49 -14.02 -5.91
CA PHE A 34 -10.66 -12.70 -6.48
C PHE A 34 -10.26 -11.60 -5.49
N LEU A 35 -10.65 -11.71 -4.22
CA LEU A 35 -10.25 -10.78 -3.16
C LEU A 35 -8.76 -10.81 -2.90
N VAL A 36 -8.10 -11.98 -2.84
CA VAL A 36 -6.65 -12.05 -2.61
C VAL A 36 -5.87 -11.47 -3.80
N VAL A 37 -6.29 -11.78 -5.03
CA VAL A 37 -5.63 -11.27 -6.24
C VAL A 37 -5.81 -9.77 -6.38
N THR A 38 -7.02 -9.25 -6.10
CA THR A 38 -7.29 -7.81 -6.16
C THR A 38 -6.75 -7.05 -4.95
N SER A 39 -6.70 -7.64 -3.74
CA SER A 39 -6.17 -6.98 -2.54
C SER A 39 -4.67 -6.71 -2.64
N ASN A 40 -3.91 -7.61 -3.27
CA ASN A 40 -2.50 -7.35 -3.58
C ASN A 40 -2.32 -6.18 -4.57
N PHE A 41 -3.37 -5.84 -5.33
CA PHE A 41 -3.39 -4.69 -6.25
C PHE A 41 -3.97 -3.42 -5.61
N SER A 42 -4.75 -3.54 -4.53
CA SER A 42 -5.44 -2.43 -3.84
C SER A 42 -4.65 -1.82 -2.67
N ALA A 43 -3.35 -2.10 -2.53
CA ALA A 43 -2.51 -1.47 -1.50
C ALA A 43 -2.31 0.06 -1.67
N THR A 44 -2.98 0.70 -2.63
CA THR A 44 -2.86 2.15 -2.88
C THR A 44 -4.12 2.99 -2.66
N ASP A 45 -5.32 2.45 -2.34
CA ASP A 45 -6.49 3.34 -2.24
C ASP A 45 -7.74 2.81 -1.49
N MET A 46 -7.57 2.22 -0.30
CA MET A 46 -8.72 1.90 0.57
C MET A 46 -8.81 2.87 1.75
N SER A 47 -9.06 4.15 1.46
CA SER A 47 -9.63 5.09 2.43
C SER A 47 -11.14 5.15 2.21
N ALA A 48 -11.85 4.22 2.85
CA ALA A 48 -13.29 4.34 3.00
C ALA A 48 -13.58 5.39 4.09
N ASP A 49 -14.15 6.51 3.65
CA ASP A 49 -15.11 7.36 4.36
C ASP A 49 -15.03 7.35 5.91
N ASP A 50 -14.21 8.24 6.47
CA ASP A 50 -14.50 8.88 7.74
C ASP A 50 -14.14 10.37 7.66
N ALA A 51 -15.18 11.20 7.67
CA ALA A 51 -15.11 12.63 7.71
C ALA A 51 -14.79 13.09 9.14
N SER A 52 -13.52 13.36 9.46
CA SER A 52 -13.08 14.45 10.36
C SER A 52 -11.68 14.23 10.95
N SER A 53 -10.63 14.49 10.17
CA SER A 53 -9.39 15.01 10.74
C SER A 53 -8.50 15.57 9.64
N THR A 54 -8.29 16.86 9.71
CA THR A 54 -7.19 17.55 9.05
C THR A 54 -5.89 17.02 9.65
N ASP A 55 -5.36 15.93 9.10
CA ASP A 55 -3.95 15.61 9.27
C ASP A 55 -3.37 15.33 7.89
N SER A 56 -2.42 16.18 7.53
CA SER A 56 -1.64 16.10 6.31
C SER A 56 -0.99 14.72 6.24
N GLY A 57 -1.44 13.87 5.32
CA GLY A 57 -0.76 12.64 4.98
C GLY A 57 0.66 12.94 4.54
N THR A 58 1.60 12.92 5.48
CA THR A 58 3.03 12.90 5.19
C THR A 58 3.26 11.59 4.46
N GLY A 59 3.58 11.67 3.17
CA GLY A 59 3.87 10.54 2.29
C GLY A 59 5.17 9.82 2.68
N LYS A 60 5.25 9.33 3.92
CA LYS A 60 6.34 8.47 4.38
C LYS A 60 6.07 7.07 3.79
N PRO A 61 6.96 6.56 2.92
CA PRO A 61 6.82 5.23 2.35
C PRO A 61 6.83 4.17 3.45
N ASN A 62 6.08 3.08 3.25
CA ASN A 62 6.18 1.90 4.09
C ASN A 62 7.50 1.17 3.77
N VAL A 63 8.44 1.17 4.72
CA VAL A 63 9.82 0.71 4.54
C VAL A 63 9.87 -0.82 4.63
N THR A 64 9.98 -1.49 3.49
CA THR A 64 10.09 -2.96 3.42
C THR A 64 11.50 -3.41 3.03
N ASP A 65 12.51 -3.06 3.83
CA ASP A 65 13.75 -3.85 3.95
C ASP A 65 14.57 -3.37 5.16
N VAL A 66 14.51 -4.16 6.23
CA VAL A 66 15.33 -3.99 7.45
C VAL A 66 16.50 -4.96 7.36
N SER A 67 17.68 -4.46 7.01
CA SER A 67 18.93 -5.16 7.31
C SER A 67 20.11 -4.19 7.29
N GLY A 68 20.47 -3.68 8.45
CA GLY A 68 21.70 -2.94 8.71
C GLY A 68 21.49 -1.81 9.70
N ASP A 69 22.51 -1.50 10.49
CA ASP A 69 22.68 -0.22 11.19
C ASP A 69 22.86 0.90 10.15
N ALA A 70 21.82 1.08 9.34
CA ALA A 70 21.91 1.74 8.06
C ALA A 70 21.51 3.19 8.27
N GLU A 71 22.52 4.06 8.39
CA GLU A 71 22.32 5.51 8.32
C GLU A 71 21.56 5.93 7.05
N TYR A 72 21.48 5.06 6.01
CA TYR A 72 20.81 5.31 4.74
C TYR A 72 19.83 4.19 4.39
N TYR A 73 18.59 4.55 4.06
CA TYR A 73 17.52 3.65 3.65
C TYR A 73 17.25 3.75 2.15
N ILE A 74 17.02 2.61 1.49
CA ILE A 74 16.71 2.57 0.06
C ILE A 74 15.25 2.94 -0.15
N MET A 75 15.01 3.96 -0.97
CA MET A 75 13.69 4.46 -1.35
C MET A 75 13.42 4.17 -2.83
N PRO A 76 12.65 3.12 -3.17
CA PRO A 76 12.26 2.84 -4.55
C PRO A 76 11.10 3.73 -4.99
N VAL A 77 11.17 4.27 -6.21
CA VAL A 77 10.09 5.03 -6.83
C VAL A 77 9.93 4.59 -8.29
N ALA A 78 8.69 4.35 -8.71
CA ALA A 78 8.42 3.92 -10.08
C ALA A 78 8.94 4.95 -11.10
N ASN A 79 9.76 4.47 -12.05
CA ASN A 79 10.37 5.29 -13.10
C ASN A 79 11.15 6.51 -12.56
N LEU A 80 11.83 6.35 -11.42
CA LEU A 80 12.64 7.41 -10.81
C LEU A 80 13.78 7.82 -11.75
N HIS A 81 13.75 9.06 -12.20
CA HIS A 81 14.77 9.65 -13.05
C HIS A 81 15.22 11.03 -12.56
N LYS A 82 14.55 11.59 -11.55
CA LYS A 82 14.88 12.89 -10.98
C LYS A 82 14.87 12.89 -9.45
N VAL A 83 15.94 13.40 -8.83
CA VAL A 83 16.01 13.62 -7.38
C VAL A 83 16.54 15.03 -7.13
N VAL A 84 15.82 15.81 -6.34
CA VAL A 84 16.20 17.18 -5.97
C VAL A 84 16.29 17.25 -4.45
N VAL A 85 17.42 17.73 -3.92
CA VAL A 85 17.65 17.91 -2.48
C VAL A 85 17.97 19.37 -2.21
N ASP A 86 17.13 20.06 -1.45
CA ASP A 86 17.24 21.52 -1.17
C ASP A 86 17.43 22.37 -2.43
N GLY A 87 16.80 21.98 -3.53
CA GLY A 87 16.91 22.65 -4.84
C GLY A 87 18.13 22.24 -5.68
N LYS A 88 19.01 21.38 -5.16
CA LYS A 88 20.14 20.82 -5.90
C LYS A 88 19.76 19.49 -6.56
N ASP A 89 20.13 19.33 -7.83
CA ASP A 89 19.93 18.08 -8.56
C ASP A 89 20.91 17.00 -8.09
N MET A 90 20.36 15.87 -7.63
CA MET A 90 21.08 14.67 -7.16
C MET A 90 20.70 13.43 -7.98
N SER A 91 20.11 13.62 -9.17
CA SER A 91 19.63 12.53 -10.03
C SER A 91 20.74 11.59 -10.51
N ASN A 92 21.99 12.04 -10.47
CA ASN A 92 23.18 11.24 -10.79
C ASN A 92 23.41 10.07 -9.82
N LEU A 93 22.80 10.09 -8.64
CA LEU A 93 22.93 9.04 -7.63
C LEU A 93 21.86 7.95 -7.74
N ILE A 94 20.84 8.15 -8.59
CA ILE A 94 19.78 7.18 -8.81
C ILE A 94 20.36 5.88 -9.36
N SER A 95 19.97 4.76 -8.78
CA SER A 95 20.28 3.44 -9.33
C SER A 95 19.08 2.52 -9.18
N ASN A 96 18.79 1.73 -10.21
CA ASN A 96 17.68 0.76 -10.22
C ASN A 96 16.32 1.38 -9.81
N ASN A 97 16.04 2.60 -10.27
CA ASN A 97 14.83 3.37 -9.90
C ASN A 97 14.70 3.62 -8.38
N ALA A 98 15.82 3.65 -7.66
CA ALA A 98 15.86 3.90 -6.23
C ALA A 98 16.98 4.89 -5.87
N ILE A 99 16.84 5.49 -4.69
CA ILE A 99 17.85 6.35 -4.08
C ILE A 99 18.00 5.96 -2.61
N ALA A 100 19.21 6.02 -2.05
CA ALA A 100 19.40 5.81 -0.63
C ALA A 100 19.30 7.17 0.10
N VAL A 101 18.45 7.27 1.11
CA VAL A 101 18.16 8.52 1.86
C VAL A 101 18.56 8.34 3.32
N LYS A 102 19.23 9.34 3.88
CA LYS A 102 19.70 9.29 5.27
C LYS A 102 18.53 9.20 6.27
N ALA A 103 18.64 8.39 7.31
CA ALA A 103 17.63 8.15 8.35
C ALA A 103 17.08 9.46 8.94
N ASN A 104 17.97 10.35 9.37
CA ASN A 104 17.59 11.64 9.95
C ASN A 104 16.79 12.53 8.96
N VAL A 105 17.03 12.40 7.65
CA VAL A 105 16.28 13.13 6.62
C VAL A 105 14.86 12.55 6.44
N ILE A 106 14.67 11.25 6.66
CA ILE A 106 13.36 10.59 6.66
C ILE A 106 12.54 10.98 7.91
N ASP A 107 13.22 11.12 9.04
CA ASP A 107 12.58 11.40 10.32
C ASP A 107 12.22 12.88 10.45
N GLU A 108 13.21 13.76 10.23
CA GLU A 108 13.13 15.21 10.53
C GLU A 108 13.04 16.09 9.27
N GLY A 109 13.38 15.54 8.09
CA GLY A 109 13.26 16.24 6.82
C GLY A 109 11.86 16.18 6.23
N GLN A 110 11.71 16.75 5.02
CA GLN A 110 10.50 16.62 4.22
C GLN A 110 10.81 15.89 2.91
N ILE A 111 10.00 14.90 2.57
CA ILE A 111 10.15 14.12 1.34
C ILE A 111 8.82 14.17 0.58
N GLN A 112 8.87 14.74 -0.62
CA GLN A 112 7.75 14.78 -1.56
C GLN A 112 8.06 13.85 -2.73
N ILE A 113 7.21 12.84 -2.91
CA ILE A 113 7.31 11.86 -3.98
C ILE A 113 6.31 12.22 -5.07
N LYS A 114 6.82 12.38 -6.30
CA LYS A 114 6.05 12.57 -7.53
C LYS A 114 6.35 11.41 -8.48
N PRO A 115 5.51 11.18 -9.50
CA PRO A 115 5.81 10.19 -10.53
C PRO A 115 7.18 10.45 -11.19
N GLY A 116 8.14 9.56 -10.94
CA GLY A 116 9.50 9.65 -11.47
C GLY A 116 10.42 10.72 -10.86
N GLU A 117 9.95 11.47 -9.86
CA GLU A 117 10.71 12.55 -9.22
C GLU A 117 10.59 12.50 -7.69
N ILE A 118 11.69 12.71 -6.97
CA ILE A 118 11.70 12.90 -5.52
C ILE A 118 12.25 14.29 -5.21
N ILE A 119 11.57 15.02 -4.33
CA ILE A 119 12.02 16.31 -3.80
C ILE A 119 12.21 16.15 -2.30
N ILE A 120 13.42 16.43 -1.82
CA ILE A 120 13.84 16.29 -0.43
C ILE A 120 14.21 17.67 0.10
N THR A 121 13.72 18.00 1.29
CA THR A 121 14.19 19.12 2.08
C THR A 121 14.86 18.59 3.33
N THR A 122 16.14 18.91 3.51
CA THR A 122 16.93 18.38 4.61
C THR A 122 16.67 19.16 5.91
N PRO A 123 16.81 18.51 7.08
CA PRO A 123 16.82 19.19 8.37
C PRO A 123 18.13 19.98 8.56
N ALA A 124 18.13 20.90 9.52
CA ALA A 124 19.27 21.79 9.76
C ALA A 124 20.56 21.00 10.09
N GLY A 125 21.64 21.28 9.36
CA GLY A 125 22.96 20.69 9.60
C GLY A 125 23.29 19.47 8.73
N VAL A 126 22.37 19.01 7.89
CA VAL A 126 22.63 17.97 6.87
C VAL A 126 22.85 18.64 5.52
N SER A 127 23.92 18.27 4.81
CA SER A 127 24.13 18.78 3.44
C SER A 127 23.37 17.95 2.40
N PRO A 128 23.06 18.51 1.22
CA PRO A 128 22.39 17.76 0.14
C PRO A 128 23.12 16.49 -0.29
N GLU A 129 24.45 16.51 -0.26
CA GLU A 129 25.30 15.36 -0.61
C GLU A 129 25.36 14.30 0.49
N GLU A 130 25.13 14.71 1.73
CA GLU A 130 25.05 13.80 2.87
C GLU A 130 23.65 13.21 3.00
N ALA A 131 22.62 13.91 2.54
CA ALA A 131 21.24 13.47 2.63
C ALA A 131 20.91 12.25 1.76
N VAL A 132 21.60 12.09 0.62
CA VAL A 132 21.34 11.02 -0.35
C VAL A 132 22.61 10.36 -0.87
N ARG A 133 22.52 9.06 -1.16
CA ARG A 133 23.60 8.26 -1.74
C ARG A 133 23.07 7.30 -2.80
N SER A 134 24.00 6.75 -3.58
CA SER A 134 23.63 5.68 -4.51
C SER A 134 23.38 4.38 -3.75
N PRO A 135 22.28 3.63 -4.03
CA PRO A 135 21.94 2.39 -3.35
C PRO A 135 23.01 1.28 -3.37
N ASN A 136 23.99 1.35 -4.28
CA ASN A 136 25.00 0.30 -4.46
C ASN A 136 26.31 0.55 -3.68
N THR A 137 26.45 1.69 -3.00
CA THR A 137 27.63 1.95 -2.15
C THR A 137 27.34 1.44 -0.75
N THR A 138 27.63 0.15 -0.52
CA THR A 138 27.76 -0.42 0.83
C THR A 138 29.12 -0.04 1.42
#